data_AF-A0A2V9PBA2-F1
#
_entry.id   AF-A0A2V9PBA2-F1
#
_cell.length_a   1.000
_cell.length_b   1.000
_cell.length_c   1.000
_cell.angle_alpha   90.00
_cell.angle_beta   90.00
_cell.angle_gamma   90.00
#
_symmetry.space_group_name_H-M   'P 1'
#
loop_
_entity.id
_entity.type
_entity.pdbx_description
1 polymer ?
#
loop_
_entity_poly.entity_id
_entity_poly.type
_entity_poly.pdbx_seq_one_letter_code
_entity_poly.pdbx_strand_id
1 'polypeptide(L)'
;MNWSGWVLWGFVATVMLTTISSATQGLGLTRMNIPYMLGTIFTPNRDRARLYGFFAHLGFGWVFSLIYVLIFEAVGAAGWWRGLIIGGVHAFFVLTVLMS
;
A
#
# COMPACT_ATOMS: atom_id res chain seq x y z
N MET A 1 21.41 0.01 -3.89
CA MET A 1 20.21 -0.77 -3.53
C MET A 1 20.44 -1.77 -2.40
N ASN A 2 19.78 -1.56 -1.24
CA ASN A 2 19.70 -2.57 -0.17
C ASN A 2 18.45 -3.43 -0.38
N TRP A 3 18.61 -4.59 -1.03
CA TRP A 3 17.50 -5.47 -1.42
C TRP A 3 16.72 -6.04 -0.23
N SER A 4 17.40 -6.46 0.84
CA SER A 4 16.74 -6.97 2.04
C SER A 4 15.96 -5.87 2.76
N GLY A 5 16.52 -4.65 2.79
CA GLY A 5 15.83 -3.46 3.28
C GLY A 5 14.56 -3.15 2.49
N TRP A 6 14.61 -3.18 1.16
CA TRP A 6 13.43 -2.96 0.32
C TRP A 6 12.33 -3.99 0.56
N VAL A 7 12.68 -5.28 0.62
CA VAL A 7 11.70 -6.34 0.88
C VAL A 7 11.09 -6.20 2.27
N LEU A 8 11.90 -5.97 3.31
CA LEU A 8 11.41 -5.81 4.67
C LEU A 8 10.52 -4.58 4.82
N TRP A 9 10.99 -3.41 4.37
CA TRP A 9 10.25 -2.16 4.56
C TRP A 9 9.02 -2.05 3.66
N GLY A 10 9.04 -2.66 2.47
CA GLY A 10 7.84 -2.83 1.65
C GLY A 10 6.78 -3.65 2.38
N PHE A 11 7.16 -4.81 2.94
CA PHE A 11 6.26 -5.64 3.74
C PHE A 11 5.71 -4.89 4.96
N VAL A 12 6.59 -4.29 5.77
CA VAL A 12 6.19 -3.56 6.99
C VAL A 12 5.25 -2.41 6.67
N ALA A 13 5.56 -1.60 5.66
CA ALA A 13 4.72 -0.46 5.28
C ALA A 13 3.33 -0.91 4.80
N THR A 14 3.25 -1.97 4.00
CA THR A 14 1.96 -2.47 3.50
C THR A 14 1.13 -3.14 4.58
N VAL A 15 1.73 -3.91 5.48
CA VAL A 15 1.03 -4.45 6.66
C VAL A 15 0.49 -3.30 7.51
N MET A 16 1.31 -2.29 7.81
CA MET A 16 0.90 -1.14 8.60
C MET A 16 -0.26 -0.38 7.94
N LEU A 17 -0.18 -0.10 6.64
CA LEU A 17 -1.26 0.54 5.88
C LEU A 17 -2.54 -0.32 5.90
N THR A 18 -2.42 -1.63 5.71
CA THR A 18 -3.56 -2.57 5.72
C THR A 18 -4.22 -2.62 7.09
N THR A 19 -3.43 -2.60 8.17
CA THR A 19 -3.93 -2.53 9.54
C THR A 19 -4.69 -1.24 9.78
N ILE A 20 -4.13 -0.09 9.38
CA ILE A 20 -4.80 1.21 9.50
C ILE A 20 -6.11 1.20 8.70
N SER A 21 -6.10 0.72 7.45
CA SER A 21 -7.32 0.62 6.63
C SER A 21 -8.37 -0.31 7.22
N SER A 22 -7.96 -1.43 7.82
CA SER A 22 -8.87 -2.36 8.48
C SER A 22 -9.44 -1.76 9.77
N ALA A 23 -8.61 -1.03 10.52
CA ALA A 23 -9.04 -0.33 11.72
C ALA A 23 -10.04 0.79 11.39
N THR A 24 -9.80 1.60 10.36
CA THR A 24 -10.75 2.65 9.94
C THR A 24 -12.07 2.06 9.43
N GLN A 25 -12.03 0.90 8.76
CA GLN A 25 -13.24 0.16 8.44
C GLN A 25 -13.98 -0.33 9.69
N GLY A 26 -13.25 -0.91 10.66
CA GLY A 26 -13.82 -1.38 11.94
C GLY A 26 -14.43 -0.26 12.79
N LEU A 27 -13.87 0.96 12.70
CA LEU A 27 -14.40 2.17 13.33
C LEU A 27 -15.56 2.80 12.55
N GLY A 28 -15.95 2.25 11.39
CA GLY A 28 -17.06 2.76 10.57
C GLY A 28 -16.74 4.04 9.79
N LEU A 29 -15.47 4.47 9.73
CA LEU A 29 -15.06 5.67 8.98
C LEU A 29 -15.12 5.46 7.47
N THR A 30 -15.00 4.21 7.02
CA THR A 30 -15.18 3.82 5.62
C THR A 30 -15.80 2.43 5.53
N ARG A 31 -16.55 2.15 4.46
CA ARG A 31 -16.99 0.79 4.13
C ARG A 31 -16.04 0.07 3.18
N MET A 32 -15.05 0.79 2.64
CA MET A 32 -14.10 0.25 1.68
C MET A 32 -13.17 -0.77 2.33
N ASN A 33 -12.95 -1.89 1.65
CA ASN A 33 -11.97 -2.91 2.04
C ASN A 33 -11.11 -3.25 0.82
N ILE A 34 -9.93 -2.62 0.75
CA ILE A 34 -9.04 -2.74 -0.41
C ILE A 34 -8.60 -4.20 -0.64
N PRO A 35 -8.12 -4.96 0.37
CA PRO A 35 -7.80 -6.37 0.17
C PRO A 35 -8.98 -7.15 -0.41
N TYR A 36 -10.17 -7.02 0.16
CA TYR A 36 -11.35 -7.73 -0.33
C TYR A 36 -11.67 -7.38 -1.80
N MET A 37 -11.67 -6.10 -2.16
CA MET A 37 -11.93 -5.65 -3.53
C MET A 37 -10.92 -6.24 -4.52
N LEU A 38 -9.62 -6.21 -4.20
CA LEU A 38 -8.58 -6.85 -5.03
C LEU A 38 -8.83 -8.36 -5.16
N GLY A 39 -9.22 -9.00 -4.06
CA GLY A 39 -9.54 -10.42 -4.02
C GLY A 39 -10.68 -10.86 -4.93
N THR A 40 -11.69 -10.00 -5.10
CA THR A 40 -12.86 -10.31 -5.94
C THR A 40 -12.53 -10.44 -7.42
N ILE A 41 -11.36 -9.95 -7.87
CA ILE A 41 -10.85 -10.17 -9.22
C ILE A 41 -10.55 -11.66 -9.46
N PHE A 42 -10.13 -12.37 -8.42
CA PHE A 42 -9.66 -13.76 -8.52
C PHE A 42 -10.73 -14.79 -8.14
N THR A 43 -11.71 -14.42 -7.31
CA THR A 43 -12.70 -15.38 -6.80
C THR A 43 -13.98 -14.69 -6.31
N PRO A 44 -15.17 -15.27 -6.56
CA PRO A 44 -16.42 -14.79 -5.98
C PRO A 44 -16.61 -15.24 -4.52
N ASN A 45 -15.87 -16.27 -4.05
CA ASN A 45 -15.95 -16.72 -2.66
C ASN A 45 -15.37 -15.64 -1.74
N ARG A 46 -16.21 -15.13 -0.82
CA ARG A 46 -15.91 -13.98 0.04
C ARG A 46 -14.71 -14.20 0.96
N ASP A 47 -14.58 -15.37 1.55
CA ASP A 47 -13.49 -15.66 2.49
C ASP A 47 -12.16 -15.83 1.76
N ARG A 48 -12.18 -16.49 0.59
CA ARG A 48 -11.00 -16.62 -0.27
C ARG A 48 -10.58 -15.27 -0.87
N ALA A 49 -11.53 -14.42 -1.23
CA ALA A 49 -11.25 -13.09 -1.77
C ALA A 49 -10.42 -12.27 -0.77
N ARG A 50 -10.78 -12.25 0.51
CA ARG A 50 -9.99 -11.54 1.54
C ARG A 50 -8.54 -12.03 1.59
N LEU A 51 -8.32 -13.34 1.53
CA LEU A 51 -6.99 -13.92 1.59
C LEU A 51 -6.16 -13.61 0.34
N TYR A 52 -6.69 -13.88 -0.85
CA TYR A 52 -5.99 -13.63 -2.11
C TYR A 52 -5.71 -12.14 -2.32
N GLY A 53 -6.70 -11.33 -1.97
CA GLY A 53 -6.58 -9.88 -2.03
C GLY A 53 -5.56 -9.30 -1.07
N PHE A 54 -5.41 -9.87 0.13
CA PHE A 54 -4.33 -9.49 1.06
C PHE A 54 -2.94 -9.76 0.46
N PHE A 55 -2.72 -10.95 -0.12
CA PHE A 55 -1.45 -11.26 -0.78
C PHE A 55 -1.21 -10.41 -2.04
N ALA A 56 -2.24 -10.14 -2.83
CA ALA A 56 -2.15 -9.23 -3.96
C ALA A 56 -1.76 -7.82 -3.48
N HIS A 57 -2.35 -7.33 -2.39
CA HIS A 57 -2.03 -6.05 -1.80
C HIS A 57 -0.58 -5.99 -1.29
N LEU A 58 -0.07 -7.05 -0.65
CA LEU A 58 1.36 -7.17 -0.31
C LEU A 58 2.27 -7.09 -1.55
N GLY A 59 1.89 -7.79 -2.63
CA GLY A 59 2.58 -7.73 -3.92
C GLY A 59 2.68 -6.31 -4.46
N PHE A 60 1.56 -5.60 -4.54
CA PHE A 60 1.54 -4.18 -4.93
C PHE A 60 2.35 -3.31 -3.97
N GLY A 61 2.31 -3.63 -2.69
CA GLY A 61 3.13 -3.01 -1.64
C GLY A 61 4.62 -2.95 -1.99
N TRP A 62 5.20 -4.08 -2.41
CA TRP A 62 6.60 -4.12 -2.85
C TRP A 62 6.85 -3.34 -4.15
N VAL A 63 5.91 -3.35 -5.09
CA VAL A 63 6.02 -2.55 -6.32
C VAL A 63 6.05 -1.05 -5.98
N PHE A 64 5.13 -0.58 -5.12
CA PHE A 64 5.11 0.81 -4.68
C PHE A 64 6.33 1.18 -3.85
N SER A 65 6.79 0.31 -2.95
CA SER A 65 8.01 0.59 -2.18
C SER A 65 9.24 0.66 -3.07
N LEU A 66 9.31 -0.11 -4.17
CA LEU A 66 10.40 -0.02 -5.13
C LEU A 66 10.44 1.37 -5.79
N ILE A 67 9.28 1.92 -6.16
CA ILE A 67 9.19 3.28 -6.70
C ILE A 67 9.76 4.30 -5.70
N TYR A 68 9.44 4.17 -4.41
CA TYR A 68 9.97 5.07 -3.37
C TYR A 68 11.47 4.94 -3.22
N VAL A 69 11.99 3.72 -3.25
CA VAL A 69 13.43 3.48 -3.18
C VAL A 69 14.14 4.09 -4.39
N LEU A 70 13.60 3.95 -5.60
CA LEU A 70 14.15 4.56 -6.81
C LEU A 70 14.13 6.10 -6.75
N ILE A 71 13.08 6.70 -6.20
CA ILE A 71 13.02 8.15 -5.96
C ILE A 71 14.13 8.56 -4.97
N PHE A 72 14.32 7.83 -3.87
CA PHE A 72 15.37 8.14 -2.91
C PHE A 72 16.78 7.95 -3.46
N GLU A 73 17.01 6.92 -4.29
CA GLU A 73 18.28 6.73 -5.00
C GLU A 73 18.53 7.88 -5.98
N ALA A 74 17.54 8.31 -6.76
CA ALA A 74 17.65 9.42 -7.71
C ALA A 74 17.91 10.77 -7.02
N VAL A 75 17.27 11.01 -5.88
CA VAL A 75 17.47 12.22 -5.06
C VAL A 75 18.79 12.17 -4.27
N GLY A 76 19.38 10.98 -4.11
CA GLY A 76 20.62 10.76 -3.36
C GLY A 76 20.47 10.93 -1.84
N ALA A 77 19.25 11.01 -1.31
CA ALA A 77 19.04 11.11 0.13
C ALA A 77 17.63 10.67 0.55
N ALA A 78 17.62 9.69 1.45
CA ALA A 78 16.44 9.18 2.15
C ALA A 78 16.23 9.94 3.48
N GLY A 79 14.98 10.10 3.87
CA GLY A 79 14.61 10.71 5.14
C GLY A 79 13.11 10.65 5.38
N TRP A 80 12.70 10.53 6.65
CA TRP A 80 11.29 10.32 7.02
C TRP A 80 10.38 11.45 6.48
N TRP A 81 10.82 12.70 6.55
CA TRP A 81 10.04 13.86 6.08
C TRP A 81 9.91 13.88 4.55
N ARG A 82 10.94 13.45 3.81
CA ARG A 82 10.87 13.31 2.35
C ARG A 82 9.90 12.20 1.97
N GLY A 83 9.92 11.09 2.72
CA GLY A 83 8.93 10.02 2.60
C GLY A 83 7.51 10.51 2.83
N LEU A 84 7.28 11.39 3.82
CA LEU A 84 5.97 12.01 4.03
C LEU A 84 5.53 12.90 2.86
N ILE A 85 6.44 13.69 2.27
CA ILE A 85 6.11 14.53 1.11
C ILE A 85 5.74 13.67 -0.10
N ILE A 86 6.57 12.67 -0.43
CA ILE A 86 6.31 11.75 -1.55
C ILE A 86 5.00 10.97 -1.30
N GLY A 87 4.79 10.53 -0.05
CA GLY A 87 3.54 9.94 0.47
C GLY A 87 2.33 10.82 0.24
N GLY A 88 2.43 12.09 0.62
CA GLY A 88 1.38 13.08 0.46
C GLY A 88 1.02 13.32 -1.00
N VAL A 89 2.01 13.48 -1.88
CA VAL A 89 1.79 13.63 -3.33
C VAL A 89 1.12 12.39 -3.92
N HIS A 90 1.60 11.19 -3.56
CA HIS A 90 1.01 9.93 -3.99
C HIS A 90 -0.45 9.80 -3.52
N ALA A 91 -0.72 10.05 -2.23
CA ALA A 91 -2.07 9.98 -1.68
C ALA A 91 -3.00 11.01 -2.32
N PHE A 92 -2.54 12.25 -2.52
CA PHE A 92 -3.31 13.29 -3.19
C PHE A 92 -3.67 12.89 -4.62
N PHE A 93 -2.72 12.37 -5.39
CA PHE A 93 -2.97 11.87 -6.74
C PHE A 93 -4.01 10.74 -6.75
N VAL A 94 -3.90 9.77 -5.84
CA VAL A 94 -4.86 8.66 -5.75
C VAL A 94 -6.27 9.20 -5.44
N LEU A 95 -6.39 10.09 -4.45
CA LEU A 95 -7.69 10.61 -4.01
C LEU A 95 -8.35 11.52 -5.05
N THR A 96 -7.58 12.28 -5.83
CA THR A 96 -8.11 13.31 -6.73
C THR A 96 -8.21 12.89 -8.19
N VAL A 97 -7.40 11.92 -8.63
CA VAL A 97 -7.33 11.51 -10.04
C VAL A 97 -7.83 10.07 -10.22
N LEU A 98 -7.46 9.15 -9.32
CA LEU A 98 -7.84 7.74 -9.46
C LEU A 98 -9.21 7.42 -8.84
N MET A 99 -9.62 8.18 -7.82
CA MET A 99 -10.88 7.97 -7.09
C MET A 99 -11.97 9.02 -7.42
N SER A 100 -11.69 9.93 -8.35
CA SER A 100 -12.65 10.94 -8.85
C SER A 100 -13.68 10.33 -9.80
#